data_AF-A0A7X5SCV8-F1
#
_entry.id   AF-A0A7X5SCV8-F1
#
_cell.length_a   1.000
_cell.length_b   1.000
_cell.length_c   1.000
_cell.angle_alpha   90.00
_cell.angle_beta   90.00
_cell.angle_gamma   90.00
#
_symmetry.space_group_name_H-M   'P 1'
#
loop_
_entity.id
_entity.type
_entity.pdbx_description
1 polymer ?
#
loop_
_entity_poly.entity_id
_entity_poly.type
_entity_poly.pdbx_seq_one_letter_code
_entity_poly.pdbx_strand_id
1 'polypeptide(L)'
;ARRDVEPSIEEAMLARYTAAMNAGSTFLDAYHVLGAQRNAKIVGIFTRLWQRDGKPRYPALCPRVWAYLERDLSQPVLAPVARW
;
A
#
# COMPACT_ATOMS: atom_id res chain seq x y z
N ALA A 1 -1.54 -2.12 7.63
CA ALA A 1 -1.20 -0.85 8.32
C ALA A 1 -0.85 -1.04 9.80
N ARG A 2 -1.73 -1.61 10.64
CA ARG A 2 -1.41 -1.79 12.07
C ARG A 2 -0.59 -3.06 12.40
N ARG A 3 -0.51 -3.99 11.46
CA ARG A 3 0.27 -5.23 11.54
C ARG A 3 1.15 -5.35 10.30
N ASP A 4 2.30 -5.99 10.48
CA ASP A 4 3.13 -6.48 9.39
C ASP A 4 2.47 -7.70 8.75
N VAL A 5 2.64 -7.82 7.45
CA VAL A 5 2.31 -9.00 6.67
C VAL A 5 3.61 -9.48 6.07
N GLU A 6 3.97 -10.73 6.35
CA GLU A 6 5.14 -11.35 5.74
C GLU A 6 4.99 -11.37 4.21
N PRO A 7 6.05 -11.05 3.44
CA PRO A 7 5.97 -11.06 1.97
C PRO A 7 5.48 -12.39 1.39
N SER A 8 5.83 -13.52 2.02
CA SER A 8 5.38 -14.86 1.61
C SER A 8 3.86 -15.04 1.72
N ILE A 9 3.22 -14.39 2.70
CA ILE A 9 1.76 -14.43 2.86
C ILE A 9 1.10 -13.59 1.76
N GLU A 10 1.65 -12.42 1.46
CA GLU A 10 1.16 -11.60 0.36
C GLU A 10 1.25 -12.32 -0.98
N GLU A 11 2.40 -12.93 -1.28
CA GLU A 11 2.61 -13.72 -2.50
C GLU A 11 1.63 -14.90 -2.59
N ALA A 12 1.47 -15.67 -1.51
CA ALA A 12 0.55 -16.80 -1.47
C ALA A 12 -0.91 -16.36 -1.69
N MET A 13 -1.31 -15.22 -1.15
CA MET A 13 -2.68 -14.70 -1.32
C MET A 13 -2.91 -14.11 -2.71
N LEU A 14 -1.91 -13.45 -3.30
CA LEU A 14 -1.98 -13.00 -4.68
C LEU A 14 -2.12 -14.19 -5.64
N ALA A 15 -1.28 -15.22 -5.51
CA ALA A 15 -1.34 -16.43 -6.32
C ALA A 15 -2.70 -17.15 -6.17
N ARG A 16 -3.21 -17.26 -4.94
CA ARG A 16 -4.53 -17.84 -4.68
C ARG A 16 -5.65 -17.04 -5.36
N TYR A 17 -5.61 -15.71 -5.25
CA TYR A 17 -6.65 -14.85 -5.82
C TYR A 17 -6.62 -14.87 -7.35
N THR A 18 -5.43 -14.77 -7.96
CA THR A 18 -5.30 -14.78 -9.41
C THR A 18 -5.78 -16.09 -10.02
N ALA A 19 -5.45 -17.22 -9.39
CA ALA A 19 -5.95 -18.54 -9.82
C ALA A 19 -7.47 -18.66 -9.69
N ALA A 20 -8.04 -18.24 -8.56
CA ALA A 20 -9.48 -18.36 -8.29
C ALA A 20 -10.34 -17.47 -9.20
N MET A 21 -9.84 -16.28 -9.56
CA MET A 21 -10.58 -15.30 -10.36
C MET A 21 -10.24 -15.34 -11.85
N ASN A 22 -9.33 -16.23 -12.27
CA ASN A 22 -8.73 -16.22 -13.61
C ASN A 22 -8.25 -14.81 -14.00
N ALA A 23 -7.53 -14.17 -13.07
CA ALA A 23 -7.12 -12.78 -13.24
C ALA A 23 -6.06 -12.66 -14.34
N GLY A 24 -6.27 -11.73 -15.27
CA GLY A 24 -5.34 -11.46 -16.37
C GLY A 24 -4.05 -10.78 -15.93
N SER A 25 -3.15 -10.57 -16.90
CA SER A 25 -1.82 -9.97 -16.67
C SER A 25 -1.85 -8.56 -16.07
N THR A 26 -2.95 -7.81 -16.27
CA THR A 26 -3.12 -6.45 -15.73
C THR A 26 -3.48 -6.41 -14.25
N PHE A 27 -3.72 -7.55 -13.62
CA PHE A 27 -4.16 -7.61 -12.22
C PHE A 27 -3.11 -7.04 -11.26
N LEU A 28 -1.83 -7.41 -11.43
CA LEU A 28 -0.76 -6.93 -10.55
C LEU A 28 -0.54 -5.43 -10.68
N ASP A 29 -0.67 -4.88 -11.89
CA ASP A 29 -0.63 -3.44 -12.11
C ASP A 29 -1.75 -2.74 -11.34
N ALA A 30 -2.99 -3.22 -11.47
CA ALA A 30 -4.13 -2.67 -10.73
C ALA A 30 -3.96 -2.84 -9.21
N TYR A 31 -3.40 -3.96 -8.76
CA TYR A 31 -3.10 -4.23 -7.36
C TYR A 31 -2.16 -3.17 -6.78
N HIS A 32 -1.04 -2.87 -7.47
CA HIS A 32 -0.09 -1.87 -7.02
C HIS A 32 -0.65 -0.44 -7.10
N VAL A 33 -1.40 -0.10 -8.15
CA VAL A 33 -2.04 1.21 -8.28
C VAL A 33 -3.01 1.46 -7.11
N LEU A 34 -3.86 0.48 -6.78
CA LEU A 34 -4.78 0.58 -5.66
C LEU A 34 -4.05 0.55 -4.31
N GLY A 35 -2.96 -0.22 -4.20
CA GLY A 35 -2.07 -0.25 -3.05
C GLY A 35 -1.48 1.14 -2.75
N ALA A 36 -0.85 1.76 -3.74
CA ALA A 36 -0.28 3.11 -3.64
C ALA A 36 -1.34 4.13 -3.22
N GLN A 37 -2.50 4.14 -3.91
CA GLN A 37 -3.60 5.07 -3.60
C GLN A 37 -4.07 4.93 -2.15
N ARG A 38 -4.25 3.69 -1.68
CA ARG A 38 -4.72 3.41 -0.32
C ARG A 38 -3.67 3.77 0.72
N ASN A 39 -2.40 3.45 0.48
CA ASN A 39 -1.31 3.76 1.40
C ASN A 39 -1.11 5.27 1.54
N ALA A 40 -1.14 6.03 0.43
CA ALA A 40 -1.10 7.49 0.45
C ALA A 40 -2.25 8.09 1.29
N LYS A 41 -3.48 7.59 1.09
CA LYS A 41 -4.64 8.00 1.90
C LYS A 41 -4.44 7.70 3.39
N ILE A 42 -3.89 6.53 3.75
CA ILE A 42 -3.65 6.15 5.15
C ILE A 42 -2.63 7.08 5.80
N VAL A 43 -1.53 7.43 5.10
CA VAL A 43 -0.54 8.39 5.59
C VAL A 43 -1.23 9.72 5.95
N GLY A 44 -2.04 10.27 5.03
CA GLY A 44 -2.79 11.50 5.29
C GLY A 44 -3.76 11.39 6.48
N ILE A 45 -4.45 10.25 6.63
CA ILE A 45 -5.32 9.98 7.78
C ILE A 45 -4.53 9.93 9.09
N PHE A 46 -3.37 9.28 9.12
CA PHE A 46 -2.53 9.19 10.31
C PHE A 46 -1.98 10.56 10.71
N THR A 47 -1.53 11.36 9.74
CA THR A 47 -1.13 12.74 9.96
C THR A 47 -2.26 13.57 10.56
N ARG A 48 -3.48 13.47 10.00
CA ARG A 48 -4.66 14.18 10.54
C ARG A 48 -5.00 13.72 11.97
N LEU A 49 -4.97 12.42 12.23
CA LEU A 49 -5.26 11.88 13.56
C LEU A 49 -4.25 12.38 14.60
N TRP A 50 -2.99 12.55 14.20
CA TRP A 50 -1.96 13.12 15.05
C TRP A 50 -2.18 14.62 15.29
N GLN A 51 -2.17 15.41 14.23
CA GLN A 51 -2.09 16.88 14.32
C GLN A 51 -3.41 17.52 14.72
N ARG A 52 -4.53 17.06 14.13
CA ARG A 52 -5.84 17.65 14.33
C ARG A 52 -6.61 16.99 15.47
N ASP A 53 -6.53 15.67 15.57
CA ASP A 53 -7.37 14.89 16.49
C ASP A 53 -6.64 14.51 17.81
N GLY A 54 -5.41 15.00 18.01
CA GLY A 54 -4.66 14.85 19.27
C GLY A 54 -4.26 13.40 19.61
N LYS A 55 -4.01 12.54 18.61
CA LYS A 55 -3.67 11.12 18.83
C LYS A 55 -2.19 10.84 18.57
N PRO A 56 -1.28 10.99 19.58
CA PRO A 56 0.17 10.98 19.39
C PRO A 56 0.78 9.62 19.01
N ARG A 57 0.01 8.52 19.05
CA ARG A 57 0.50 7.18 18.66
C ARG A 57 0.58 6.95 17.16
N TYR A 58 -0.10 7.75 16.34
CA TYR A 58 -0.22 7.49 14.90
C TYR A 58 1.04 7.76 14.07
N PRO A 59 1.90 8.75 14.38
CA PRO A 59 3.15 8.96 13.66
C PRO A 59 4.06 7.73 13.69
N ALA A 60 4.08 6.97 14.79
CA ALA A 60 4.85 5.73 14.91
C ALA A 60 4.42 4.63 13.91
N LEU A 61 3.22 4.72 13.32
CA LEU A 61 2.73 3.79 12.30
C LEU A 61 3.04 4.24 10.86
N CYS A 62 3.45 5.50 10.67
CA CYS A 62 3.73 6.05 9.34
C CYS A 62 4.89 5.36 8.61
N PRO A 63 6.04 5.04 9.26
CA PRO A 63 7.18 4.43 8.55
C PRO A 63 6.80 3.16 7.78
N ARG A 64 5.98 2.29 8.37
CA ARG A 64 5.50 1.07 7.72
C ARG A 64 4.63 1.36 6.48
N VAL A 65 3.67 2.28 6.62
CA VAL A 65 2.76 2.62 5.52
C VAL A 65 3.52 3.32 4.39
N TRP A 66 4.54 4.11 4.75
CA TRP A 66 5.44 4.75 3.81
C TRP A 66 6.24 3.72 3.00
N ALA A 67 6.82 2.70 3.66
CA ALA A 67 7.53 1.62 2.96
C ALA A 67 6.64 0.87 1.97
N TYR A 68 5.35 0.63 2.30
CA TYR A 68 4.42 0.04 1.34
C TYR A 68 4.12 0.96 0.16
N LEU A 69 3.96 2.26 0.41
CA LEU A 69 3.77 3.25 -0.65
C LEU A 69 5.00 3.30 -1.57
N GLU A 70 6.21 3.34 -1.02
CA GLU A 70 7.45 3.34 -1.82
C GLU A 70 7.61 2.07 -2.65
N ARG A 71 7.26 0.91 -2.11
CA ARG A 71 7.26 -0.36 -2.84
C ARG A 71 6.26 -0.37 -3.99
N ASP A 72 5.07 0.21 -3.81
CA ASP A 72 4.10 0.32 -4.89
C ASP A 72 4.58 1.35 -5.93
N LEU A 73 5.12 2.50 -5.52
CA LEU A 73 5.65 3.54 -6.41
C LEU A 73 6.86 3.10 -7.23
N SER A 74 7.60 2.08 -6.81
CA SER A 74 8.70 1.51 -7.58
C SER A 74 8.24 0.70 -8.80
N GLN A 75 6.95 0.39 -8.90
CA GLN A 75 6.41 -0.37 -10.02
C GLN A 75 6.33 0.47 -11.31
N PRO A 76 6.66 -0.10 -12.48
CA PRO A 76 6.65 0.64 -13.75
C PRO A 76 5.33 1.34 -14.07
N VAL A 77 4.19 0.72 -13.73
CA VAL A 77 2.85 1.30 -13.95
C VAL A 77 2.64 2.62 -13.18
N LEU A 78 3.33 2.81 -12.07
CA LEU A 78 3.24 4.01 -11.21
C LEU A 78 4.34 5.05 -11.51
N ALA A 79 5.21 4.80 -12.49
CA ALA A 79 6.33 5.68 -12.81
C ALA A 79 5.94 7.16 -13.05
N PRO A 80 4.79 7.50 -13.68
CA PRO A 80 4.36 8.90 -13.79
C PRO A 80 4.06 9.55 -12.43
N VAL A 81 3.48 8.79 -11.49
CA VAL A 81 3.15 9.28 -10.14
C VAL A 81 4.41 9.40 -9.29
N ALA A 82 5.34 8.45 -9.41
CA ALA A 82 6.60 8.47 -8.66
C ALA A 82 7.51 9.67 -9.01
N ARG A 83 7.35 10.27 -10.19
CA ARG A 83 8.13 11.43 -10.66
C ARG A 83 7.48 12.78 -10.43
N TRP A 84 6.20 12.81 -10.02
CA TRP A 84 5.44 14.04 -9.83
C TRP A 84 5.90 14.80 -8.58
#